data_AF-A0A7S3SKB2-F1
#
_entry.id   AF-A0A7S3SKB2-F1
#
_cell.length_a   1.000
_cell.length_b   1.000
_cell.length_c   1.000
_cell.angle_alpha   90.00
_cell.angle_beta   90.00
_cell.angle_gamma   90.00
#
_symmetry.space_group_name_H-M   'P 1'
#
loop_
_entity.id
_entity.type
_entity.pdbx_description
1 polymer ?
#
loop_
_entity_poly.entity_id
_entity_poly.type
_entity_poly.pdbx_seq_one_letter_code
_entity_poly.pdbx_strand_id
1 'polypeptide(L)'
;DVVYCACAQQGLPFVFHAAAALFIYAHALQPFQQRWACFFICWEISTPLLNLRAQLIACGLTHTRTFAIANVGFAIMFLLIRWVFGIPLSIAWWADSVRTLRE
;
A
#
# COMPACT_ATOMS: atom_id res chain seq x y z
N ASP A 1 -7.99 -23.46 2.60
CA ASP A 1 -6.59 -23.01 2.70
C ASP A 1 -6.55 -21.51 2.43
N VAL A 2 -5.74 -20.73 3.15
CA VAL A 2 -5.92 -19.26 3.35
C VAL A 2 -6.18 -18.46 2.05
N VAL A 3 -5.49 -18.81 0.96
CA VAL A 3 -5.64 -18.13 -0.35
C VAL A 3 -7.05 -18.30 -0.93
N TYR A 4 -7.62 -19.51 -0.83
CA TYR A 4 -8.98 -19.78 -1.30
C TYR A 4 -10.01 -18.99 -0.47
N CYS A 5 -9.83 -18.95 0.85
CA CYS A 5 -10.71 -18.18 1.74
C CYS A 5 -10.61 -16.66 1.50
N ALA A 6 -9.40 -16.14 1.30
CA ALA A 6 -9.16 -14.73 1.00
C ALA A 6 -9.74 -14.32 -0.35
N CYS A 7 -9.59 -15.18 -1.38
CA CYS A 7 -10.18 -14.96 -2.69
C CYS A 7 -11.71 -14.93 -2.63
N ALA A 8 -12.33 -15.82 -1.84
CA ALA A 8 -13.78 -15.89 -1.70
C ALA A 8 -14.37 -14.68 -0.94
N GLN A 9 -13.64 -14.12 0.04
CA GLN A 9 -14.14 -13.01 0.87
C GLN A 9 -13.79 -11.62 0.32
N GLN A 10 -12.58 -11.44 -0.20
CA GLN A 10 -12.01 -10.13 -0.57
C GLN A 10 -11.77 -10.00 -2.09
N GLY A 11 -11.88 -11.10 -2.84
CA GLY A 11 -11.63 -11.15 -4.27
C GLY A 11 -10.16 -11.30 -4.65
N LEU A 12 -9.94 -11.66 -5.92
CA LEU A 12 -8.60 -11.82 -6.51
C LEU A 12 -7.70 -10.58 -6.41
N PRO A 13 -8.19 -9.34 -6.62
CA PRO A 13 -7.33 -8.15 -6.54
C PRO A 13 -6.67 -7.98 -5.17
N PHE A 14 -7.41 -8.28 -4.10
CA PHE A 14 -6.87 -8.25 -2.74
C PHE A 14 -5.78 -9.32 -2.54
N VAL A 15 -5.98 -10.53 -3.07
CA VAL A 15 -4.99 -11.61 -2.96
C VAL A 15 -3.68 -11.25 -3.66
N PHE A 16 -3.75 -10.68 -4.87
CA PHE A 16 -2.54 -10.22 -5.57
C PHE A 16 -1.82 -9.11 -4.78
N HIS A 17 -2.58 -8.16 -4.23
CA HIS A 17 -2.03 -7.10 -3.40
C HIS A 17 -1.33 -7.66 -2.15
N ALA A 18 -1.99 -8.58 -1.43
CA ALA A 18 -1.43 -9.21 -0.23
C ALA A 18 -0.18 -10.04 -0.53
N ALA A 19 -0.15 -10.77 -1.65
CA ALA A 19 1.03 -11.51 -2.10
C ALA A 19 2.20 -10.58 -2.43
N ALA A 20 1.95 -9.47 -3.13
CA ALA A 20 2.96 -8.46 -3.43
C ALA A 20 3.50 -7.79 -2.16
N ALA A 21 2.62 -7.45 -1.21
CA ALA A 21 2.99 -6.89 0.09
C ALA A 21 3.86 -7.85 0.89
N LEU A 22 3.52 -9.14 0.92
CA LEU A 22 4.31 -10.18 1.58
C LEU A 22 5.70 -10.33 0.95
N PHE A 23 5.78 -10.31 -0.37
CA PHE A 23 7.05 -10.36 -1.10
C PHE A 23 7.97 -9.18 -0.72
N ILE A 24 7.42 -7.95 -0.73
CA ILE A 24 8.15 -6.74 -0.36
C ILE A 24 8.59 -6.79 1.11
N TYR A 25 7.70 -7.22 2.02
CA TYR A 25 8.01 -7.37 3.43
C TYR A 25 9.18 -8.34 3.66
N ALA A 26 9.16 -9.51 3.02
CA ALA A 26 10.24 -10.49 3.11
C ALA A 26 11.58 -9.92 2.61
N HIS A 27 11.56 -9.12 1.53
CA HIS A 27 12.76 -8.46 1.00
C HIS A 27 13.25 -7.32 1.89
N ALA A 28 12.35 -6.54 2.49
CA ALA A 28 12.71 -5.45 3.40
C ALA A 28 13.40 -5.94 4.68
N LEU A 29 13.13 -7.18 5.11
CA LEU A 29 13.83 -7.82 6.24
C LEU A 29 15.29 -8.21 5.92
N GLN A 30 15.70 -8.18 4.66
CA GLN A 30 17.09 -8.43 4.29
C GLN A 30 17.98 -7.28 4.78
N PRO A 31 19.17 -7.56 5.35
CA PRO A 31 20.00 -6.57 6.04
C PRO A 31 20.46 -5.40 5.14
N PHE A 32 20.59 -5.63 3.84
CA PHE A 32 21.04 -4.64 2.85
C PHE A 32 19.92 -3.71 2.36
N GLN A 33 18.65 -4.00 2.67
CA GLN A 33 17.48 -3.28 2.14
C GLN A 33 16.78 -2.41 3.20
N GLN A 34 17.23 -2.50 4.46
CA GLN A 34 16.65 -1.81 5.61
C GLN A 34 16.54 -0.29 5.40
N ARG A 35 17.49 0.34 4.69
CA ARG A 35 17.43 1.79 4.37
C ARG A 35 16.21 2.20 3.53
N TRP A 36 15.67 1.28 2.73
CA TRP A 36 14.49 1.50 1.91
C TRP A 36 13.19 1.17 2.63
N ALA A 37 13.24 0.54 3.82
CA ALA A 37 12.05 0.18 4.59
C ALA A 37 11.19 1.41 4.95
N CYS A 38 11.83 2.54 5.30
CA CYS A 38 11.12 3.80 5.58
C CYS A 38 10.29 4.29 4.39
N PHE A 39 10.78 4.10 3.16
CA PHE A 39 10.03 4.45 1.95
C PHE A 39 8.78 3.58 1.78
N PHE A 40 8.89 2.28 2.02
CA PHE A 40 7.74 1.37 1.96
C PHE A 40 6.68 1.70 3.02
N ILE A 41 7.07 2.25 4.18
CA ILE A 41 6.11 2.75 5.17
C ILE A 41 5.38 3.99 4.64
N CYS A 42 6.06 4.89 3.90
CA CYS A 42 5.42 6.06 3.31
C CYS A 42 4.31 5.69 2.31
N TRP A 43 4.36 4.51 1.68
CA TRP A 43 3.28 4.02 0.83
C TRP A 43 1.95 3.87 1.58
N GLU A 44 2.00 3.59 2.87
CA GLU A 44 0.81 3.39 3.70
C GLU A 44 0.17 4.71 4.17
N ILE A 45 0.72 5.88 3.81
CA ILE A 45 0.17 7.20 4.20
C ILE A 45 -1.29 7.40 3.74
N SER A 46 -1.75 6.73 2.68
CA SER A 46 -3.16 6.79 2.25
C SER A 46 -4.11 5.95 3.12
N THR A 47 -3.60 5.01 3.93
CA THR A 47 -4.44 4.07 4.69
C THR A 47 -5.26 4.67 5.83
N PRO A 48 -4.84 5.72 6.56
CA PRO A 48 -5.71 6.35 7.56
C PRO A 48 -7.01 6.87 6.95
N LEU A 49 -6.95 7.45 5.74
CA LEU A 49 -8.12 7.96 5.02
C LEU A 49 -8.99 6.83 4.49
N LEU A 50 -8.38 5.73 4.03
CA LEU A 50 -9.10 4.52 3.64
C LEU A 50 -9.86 3.90 4.83
N ASN A 51 -9.21 3.79 5.99
CA ASN A 51 -9.80 3.24 7.20
C ASN A 51 -10.92 4.14 7.74
N LEU A 52 -10.71 5.46 7.74
CA LEU A 52 -11.75 6.43 8.11
C LEU A 52 -12.98 6.28 7.19
N ARG A 53 -12.76 6.18 5.88
CA ARG A 53 -13.84 5.93 4.91
C ARG A 53 -14.56 4.61 5.18
N ALA A 54 -13.83 3.53 5.44
CA ALA A 54 -14.40 2.22 5.72
C ALA A 54 -15.23 2.22 7.01
N GLN A 55 -14.75 2.88 8.07
CA GLN A 55 -15.49 3.06 9.32
C GLN A 55 -16.78 3.86 9.12
N LEU A 56 -16.72 4.96 8.36
CA LEU A 56 -17.92 5.76 8.05
C LEU A 56 -18.96 4.97 7.24
N ILE A 57 -18.53 4.07 6.35
CA ILE A 57 -19.43 3.15 5.65
C ILE A 57 -20.06 2.17 6.63
N ALA A 58 -19.26 1.55 7.51
CA ALA A 58 -19.74 0.60 8.50
C ALA A 58 -20.76 1.22 9.48
N CYS A 59 -20.60 2.51 9.81
CA CYS A 59 -21.54 3.26 10.65
C CYS A 59 -22.75 3.82 9.89
N GLY A 60 -22.86 3.61 8.57
CA GLY A 60 -23.96 4.16 7.76
C GLY A 60 -23.90 5.69 7.55
N LEU A 61 -22.74 6.32 7.78
CA LEU A 61 -22.53 7.77 7.73
C LEU A 61 -22.04 8.29 6.37
N THR A 62 -22.41 7.61 5.29
CA THR A 62 -21.97 7.91 3.91
C THR A 62 -22.46 9.27 3.39
N HIS A 63 -23.54 9.82 3.95
CA HIS A 63 -24.10 11.11 3.56
C HIS A 63 -23.38 12.32 4.17
N THR A 64 -22.42 12.09 5.08
CA THR A 64 -21.74 13.17 5.80
C THR A 64 -20.67 13.87 4.94
N ARG A 65 -20.43 15.15 5.20
CA ARG A 65 -19.30 15.88 4.57
C ARG A 65 -17.95 15.22 4.90
N THR A 66 -17.82 14.61 6.09
CA THR A 66 -16.63 13.86 6.51
C THR A 66 -16.36 12.68 5.58
N PHE A 67 -17.40 11.96 5.13
CA PHE A 67 -17.23 10.88 4.16
C PHE A 67 -16.72 11.39 2.82
N ALA A 68 -17.25 12.51 2.32
CA ALA A 68 -16.78 13.11 1.07
C ALA A 68 -15.31 13.54 1.16
N ILE A 69 -14.90 14.19 2.26
CA ILE A 69 -13.51 14.59 2.52
C ILE A 69 -12.61 13.37 2.61
N ALA A 70 -12.99 12.33 3.37
CA ALA A 70 -12.21 11.11 3.49
C ALA A 70 -12.06 10.39 2.14
N ASN A 71 -13.12 10.35 1.33
CA ASN A 71 -13.11 9.71 0.02
C ASN A 71 -12.23 10.45 -1.00
N VAL A 72 -12.38 11.77 -1.11
CA VAL A 72 -11.56 12.59 -2.02
C VAL A 72 -10.11 12.66 -1.53
N GLY A 73 -9.91 12.86 -0.23
CA GLY A 73 -8.59 12.86 0.39
C GLY A 73 -7.86 11.54 0.17
N PHE A 74 -8.55 10.40 0.34
CA PHE A 74 -7.99 9.08 0.02
C PHE A 74 -7.55 9.02 -1.45
N ALA A 75 -8.41 9.40 -2.39
CA ALA A 75 -8.09 9.35 -3.82
C ALA A 75 -6.87 10.21 -4.17
N ILE A 76 -6.80 11.44 -3.64
CA ILE A 76 -5.67 12.35 -3.87
C ILE A 76 -4.39 11.80 -3.24
N MET A 77 -4.44 11.37 -1.98
CA MET A 77 -3.26 10.80 -1.31
C MET A 77 -2.79 9.52 -1.98
N PHE A 78 -3.71 8.66 -2.40
CA PHE A 78 -3.39 7.45 -3.14
C PHE A 78 -2.67 7.79 -4.44
N LEU A 79 -3.17 8.76 -5.21
CA LEU A 79 -2.53 9.18 -6.46
C LEU A 79 -1.14 9.79 -6.21
N LEU A 80 -1.02 10.76 -5.30
CA LEU A 80 0.25 11.44 -5.06
C LEU A 80 1.31 10.50 -4.50
N ILE A 81 0.97 9.74 -3.47
CA ILE A 81 1.93 8.85 -2.80
C ILE A 81 2.27 7.65 -3.67
N ARG A 82 1.31 7.03 -4.36
CA ARG A 82 1.57 5.80 -5.12
C ARG A 82 2.11 6.09 -6.52
N TRP A 83 1.57 7.09 -7.23
CA TRP A 83 2.03 7.37 -8.61
C TRP A 83 3.21 8.32 -8.65
N VAL A 84 3.10 9.48 -8.00
CA VAL A 84 4.12 10.54 -8.13
C VAL A 84 5.37 10.20 -7.31
N PHE A 85 5.18 9.76 -6.07
CA PHE A 85 6.30 9.41 -5.19
C PHE A 85 6.69 7.93 -5.31
N GLY A 86 5.70 7.04 -5.41
CA GLY A 86 5.93 5.61 -5.34
C GLY A 86 6.67 5.04 -6.56
N ILE A 87 6.24 5.36 -7.77
CA ILE A 87 6.83 4.80 -9.00
C ILE A 87 8.32 5.15 -9.14
N PRO A 88 8.75 6.43 -9.00
CA PRO A 88 10.17 6.77 -9.12
C PRO A 88 11.04 6.08 -8.06
N LEU A 89 10.57 6.00 -6.81
CA LEU A 89 11.33 5.33 -5.76
C LEU A 89 11.35 3.80 -5.91
N SER A 90 10.30 3.19 -6.47
CA SER A 90 10.36 1.77 -6.85
C SER A 90 11.46 1.52 -7.89
N ILE A 91 11.60 2.39 -8.89
CA ILE A 91 12.67 2.28 -9.89
C ILE A 91 14.05 2.45 -9.22
N ALA A 92 14.20 3.43 -8.34
CA ALA A 92 15.44 3.66 -7.60
C ALA A 92 15.82 2.46 -6.72
N TRP A 93 14.85 1.87 -6.02
CA TRP A 93 15.02 0.69 -5.20
C TRP A 93 15.49 -0.52 -6.01
N TRP A 94 14.87 -0.80 -7.17
CA TRP A 94 15.29 -1.89 -8.05
C TRP A 94 16.70 -1.68 -8.61
N ALA A 95 17.01 -0.46 -9.07
CA ALA A 95 18.34 -0.13 -9.58
C ALA A 95 19.43 -0.28 -8.52
N ASP A 96 19.14 0.15 -7.29
CA ASP A 96 20.04 0.04 -6.15
C ASP A 96 20.24 -1.42 -5.69
N SER A 97 19.16 -2.20 -5.69
CA SER A 97 19.20 -3.64 -5.36
C SER A 97 20.10 -4.40 -6.33
N VAL A 98 19.97 -4.14 -7.64
CA VAL A 98 20.81 -4.77 -8.66
C VAL A 98 22.27 -4.36 -8.53
N ARG A 99 22.57 -3.11 -8.15
CA ARG A 99 23.95 -2.66 -7.91
C ARG A 99 24.56 -3.42 -6.73
N THR A 100 23.83 -3.51 -5.62
CA THR A 100 24.29 -4.17 -4.40
C THR A 100 24.57 -5.66 -4.62
N LEU A 101 23.80 -6.34 -5.47
CA LEU A 101 24.00 -7.75 -5.80
C LEU A 101 25.20 -8.03 -6.72
N ARG A 102 25.76 -6.99 -7.35
CA ARG A 102 26.92 -7.10 -8.26
C ARG A 102 28.26 -6.81 -7.58
N GLU A 103 28.22 -6.23 -6.38
CA GLU A 103 29.37 -5.99 -5.51
C GLU A 103 29.66 -7.22 -4.64
#